data_AF-A0A101JJL2-F1
#
_entry.id   AF-A0A101JJL2-F1
#
_cell.length_a   1.000
_cell.length_b   1.000
_cell.length_c   1.000
_cell.angle_alpha   90.00
_cell.angle_beta   90.00
_cell.angle_gamma   90.00
#
_symmetry.space_group_name_H-M   'P 1'
#
loop_
_entity.id
_entity.type
_entity.pdbx_description
1 polymer ?
#
loop_
_entity_poly.entity_id
_entity_poly.type
_entity_poly.pdbx_seq_one_letter_code
_entity_poly.pdbx_strand_id
1 'polypeptide(L)'
;MRKVVIVLAIVIAVLCGGIGLTGYRAWTTGKDLLDAGITKRQFDAQKAGAPEPAVRAALPDPIDPMPDEDVYGEDPGRAGMPDGASCVYYTLKPIEASGPDLWRFCFAGGLLVQKKALTLPE
;
A
#
# COMPACT_ATOMS: atom_id res chain seq x y z
N MET A 1 23.99 -33.36 -31.57
CA MET A 1 22.66 -33.35 -30.93
C MET A 1 22.68 -33.13 -29.41
N ARG A 2 23.54 -33.79 -28.61
CA ARG A 2 23.60 -33.59 -27.13
C ARG A 2 23.84 -32.15 -26.65
N LYS A 3 24.65 -31.35 -27.36
CA LYS A 3 24.96 -29.96 -26.96
C LYS A 3 23.76 -29.01 -27.08
N VAL A 4 22.86 -29.26 -28.04
CA VAL A 4 21.67 -28.43 -28.28
C VAL A 4 20.64 -28.60 -27.16
N VAL A 5 20.50 -29.82 -26.63
CA VAL A 5 19.57 -30.13 -25.53
C VAL A 5 19.98 -29.44 -24.23
N ILE A 6 21.29 -29.37 -23.95
CA ILE A 6 21.81 -28.73 -22.74
C ILE A 6 21.61 -27.21 -22.78
N VAL A 7 21.85 -26.59 -23.95
CA VAL A 7 21.61 -25.15 -24.13
C VAL A 7 20.13 -24.82 -23.99
N LEU A 8 19.23 -25.65 -24.55
CA LEU A 8 17.79 -25.47 -24.42
C LEU A 8 17.33 -25.57 -22.95
N ALA A 9 17.86 -26.53 -22.21
CA ALA A 9 17.51 -26.73 -20.80
C ALA A 9 17.96 -25.55 -19.92
N ILE A 10 19.14 -24.98 -20.19
CA ILE A 10 19.64 -23.81 -19.45
C ILE A 10 18.78 -22.58 -19.77
N VAL A 11 18.43 -22.36 -21.04
CA VAL A 11 17.58 -21.23 -21.45
C VAL A 11 16.17 -21.33 -20.82
N ILE A 12 15.58 -22.52 -20.78
CA ILE A 12 14.29 -22.76 -20.12
C ILE A 12 14.39 -22.54 -18.61
N ALA A 13 15.46 -22.99 -17.96
CA ALA A 13 15.66 -22.79 -16.52
C ALA A 13 15.83 -21.30 -16.16
N VAL A 14 16.53 -20.52 -17.01
CA VAL A 14 16.70 -19.07 -16.81
C VAL A 14 15.41 -18.30 -17.10
N LEU A 15 14.64 -18.70 -18.13
CA LEU A 15 13.34 -18.10 -18.42
C LEU A 15 12.31 -18.42 -17.32
N CYS A 16 12.21 -19.67 -16.88
CA CYS A 16 11.29 -20.06 -15.81
C CYS A 16 11.74 -19.59 -14.42
N GLY A 17 13.04 -19.57 -14.13
CA GLY A 17 13.59 -19.12 -12.85
C GLY A 17 13.67 -17.60 -12.72
N GLY A 18 13.99 -16.88 -13.80
CA GLY A 18 14.09 -15.43 -13.84
C GLY A 18 12.73 -14.74 -13.90
N ILE A 19 11.83 -15.18 -14.79
CA ILE A 19 10.47 -14.63 -14.92
C ILE A 19 9.59 -15.06 -13.74
N GLY A 20 9.83 -16.24 -13.18
CA GLY A 20 9.15 -16.70 -11.96
C GLY A 20 9.43 -15.78 -10.77
N LEU A 21 10.67 -15.30 -10.60
CA LEU A 21 11.04 -14.48 -9.44
C LEU A 21 10.59 -13.01 -9.57
N THR A 22 10.72 -12.40 -10.75
CA THR A 22 10.21 -11.04 -11.01
C THR A 22 8.69 -11.01 -11.13
N GLY A 23 8.09 -12.01 -11.76
CA GLY A 23 6.64 -12.21 -11.79
C GLY A 23 6.07 -12.46 -10.41
N TYR A 24 6.72 -13.26 -9.56
CA TYR A 24 6.30 -13.48 -8.17
C TYR A 24 6.41 -12.20 -7.34
N ARG A 25 7.50 -11.42 -7.47
CA ARG A 25 7.61 -10.12 -6.78
C ARG A 25 6.58 -9.11 -7.26
N ALA A 26 6.38 -8.98 -8.57
CA ALA A 26 5.34 -8.11 -9.12
C ALA A 26 3.92 -8.56 -8.71
N TRP A 27 3.70 -9.87 -8.60
CA TRP A 27 2.44 -10.45 -8.14
C TRP A 27 2.22 -10.25 -6.65
N THR A 28 3.23 -10.46 -5.79
CA THR A 28 3.10 -10.21 -4.35
C THR A 28 2.92 -8.73 -4.08
N THR A 29 3.75 -7.85 -4.67
CA THR A 29 3.63 -6.40 -4.49
C THR A 29 2.31 -5.87 -5.05
N GLY A 30 1.86 -6.38 -6.21
CA GLY A 30 0.55 -6.02 -6.78
C GLY A 30 -0.62 -6.58 -5.97
N LYS A 31 -0.47 -7.77 -5.37
CA LYS A 31 -1.47 -8.37 -4.49
C LYS A 31 -1.53 -7.64 -3.15
N ASP A 32 -0.42 -7.18 -2.58
CA ASP A 32 -0.39 -6.41 -1.34
C ASP A 32 -1.02 -5.02 -1.55
N LEU A 33 -0.73 -4.37 -2.68
CA LEU A 33 -1.39 -3.13 -3.09
C LEU A 33 -2.90 -3.29 -3.32
N LEU A 34 -3.32 -4.46 -3.83
CA LEU A 34 -4.73 -4.78 -3.96
C LEU A 34 -5.33 -5.10 -2.58
N ASP A 35 -4.73 -5.97 -1.78
CA ASP A 35 -5.28 -6.43 -0.51
C ASP A 35 -5.39 -5.29 0.52
N ALA A 36 -4.46 -4.34 0.52
CA ALA A 36 -4.54 -3.09 1.31
C ALA A 36 -5.56 -2.07 0.77
N GLY A 37 -6.23 -2.37 -0.35
CA GLY A 37 -7.15 -1.48 -1.02
C GLY A 37 -8.50 -1.39 -0.31
N ILE A 38 -8.85 -0.19 0.16
CA ILE A 38 -10.16 0.11 0.74
C ILE A 38 -11.06 0.80 -0.26
N THR A 39 -12.36 0.56 -0.15
CA THR A 39 -13.36 1.31 -0.91
C THR A 39 -13.63 2.66 -0.25
N LYS A 40 -14.08 3.65 -1.04
CA LYS A 40 -14.52 4.95 -0.50
C LYS A 40 -15.58 4.80 0.59
N ARG A 41 -16.48 3.83 0.44
CA ARG A 41 -17.51 3.50 1.46
C ARG A 41 -16.89 3.04 2.78
N GLN A 42 -15.84 2.21 2.74
CA GLN A 42 -15.12 1.78 3.95
C GLN A 42 -14.38 2.95 4.60
N PHE A 43 -13.78 3.85 3.80
CA PHE A 43 -13.17 5.07 4.30
C PHE A 43 -14.21 5.99 4.98
N ASP A 44 -15.35 6.20 4.33
CA ASP A 44 -16.42 7.07 4.82
C ASP A 44 -17.11 6.51 6.07
N ALA A 45 -17.15 5.18 6.22
CA ALA A 45 -17.72 4.50 7.38
C ALA A 45 -16.94 4.77 8.68
N GLN A 46 -15.64 5.03 8.61
CA GLN A 46 -14.81 5.32 9.79
C GLN A 46 -15.01 6.77 10.25
N LYS A 47 -15.09 6.97 11.56
CA LYS A 47 -15.33 8.28 12.17
C LYS A 47 -14.24 8.63 13.16
N ALA A 48 -13.91 9.93 13.24
CA ALA A 48 -13.03 10.41 14.30
C ALA A 48 -13.62 10.05 15.68
N GLY A 49 -12.76 9.65 16.62
CA GLY A 49 -13.11 9.07 17.91
C GLY A 49 -13.34 7.57 17.91
N ALA A 50 -13.30 6.88 16.75
CA ALA A 50 -13.40 5.43 16.71
C ALA A 50 -12.16 4.76 17.33
N PRO A 51 -12.32 3.68 18.11
CA PRO A 51 -11.18 2.93 18.65
C PRO A 51 -10.32 2.34 17.53
N GLU A 52 -9.00 2.48 17.64
CA GLU A 52 -8.04 1.93 16.67
C GLU A 52 -8.25 0.44 16.39
N PRO A 53 -8.46 -0.44 17.39
CA PRO A 53 -8.73 -1.86 17.12
C PRO A 53 -10.01 -2.08 16.30
N ALA A 54 -11.04 -1.27 16.51
CA ALA A 54 -12.29 -1.37 15.77
C ALA A 54 -12.11 -0.92 14.31
N VAL A 55 -11.32 0.14 14.09
CA VAL A 55 -10.99 0.62 12.74
C VAL A 55 -10.14 -0.43 12.00
N ARG A 56 -9.10 -0.98 12.65
CA ARG A 56 -8.23 -2.00 12.05
C ARG A 56 -8.96 -3.31 11.78
N ALA A 57 -9.91 -3.72 12.63
CA ALA A 57 -10.71 -4.91 12.38
C ALA A 57 -11.71 -4.74 11.22
N ALA A 58 -12.11 -3.50 10.90
CA ALA A 58 -13.06 -3.19 9.85
C ALA A 58 -12.41 -2.95 8.47
N LEU A 59 -11.08 -2.82 8.44
CA LEU A 59 -10.28 -2.54 7.25
C LEU A 59 -9.33 -3.72 6.99
N PRO A 60 -8.86 -3.91 5.74
CA PRO A 60 -7.77 -4.85 5.47
C PRO A 60 -6.48 -4.38 6.17
N ASP A 61 -5.41 -5.16 6.03
CA ASP A 61 -4.11 -4.73 6.51
C ASP A 61 -3.66 -3.47 5.74
N PRO A 62 -3.13 -2.44 6.45
CA PRO A 62 -2.62 -1.26 5.80
C PRO A 62 -1.37 -1.56 4.98
N ILE A 63 -1.02 -0.64 4.09
CA ILE A 63 0.26 -0.67 3.38
C ILE A 63 1.38 -0.62 4.42
N ASP A 64 2.44 -1.40 4.17
CA ASP A 64 3.68 -1.33 4.94
C ASP A 64 4.15 0.12 5.13
N PRO A 65 4.80 0.44 6.25
CA PRO A 65 5.27 1.80 6.51
C PRO A 65 6.18 2.27 5.37
N MET A 66 5.69 3.24 4.61
CA MET A 66 6.44 3.94 3.56
C MET A 66 7.33 5.00 4.23
N PRO A 67 8.51 5.29 3.66
CA PRO A 67 9.35 6.37 4.16
C PRO A 67 8.61 7.71 4.01
N ASP A 68 8.81 8.60 4.98
CA ASP A 68 8.15 9.91 5.02
C ASP A 68 8.37 10.72 3.73
N GLU A 69 9.54 10.57 3.11
CA GLU A 69 9.93 11.23 1.85
C GLU A 69 8.99 10.85 0.69
N ASP A 70 8.58 9.58 0.61
CA ASP A 70 7.67 9.08 -0.42
C ASP A 70 6.24 9.57 -0.18
N VAL A 71 5.86 9.82 1.08
CA VAL A 71 4.48 10.21 1.45
C VAL A 71 4.30 11.72 1.42
N TYR A 72 5.32 12.47 1.85
CA TYR A 72 5.24 13.89 2.13
C TYR A 72 6.13 14.73 1.23
N GLY A 73 7.05 14.13 0.46
CA GLY A 73 7.99 14.87 -0.39
C GLY A 73 8.73 15.96 0.39
N GLU A 74 8.65 17.19 -0.12
CA GLU A 74 9.23 18.38 0.52
C GLU A 74 8.31 19.05 1.56
N ASP A 75 7.17 18.46 1.95
CA ASP A 75 6.25 19.05 2.93
C ASP A 75 6.74 18.82 4.38
N PRO A 76 7.33 19.85 5.04
CA PRO A 76 7.78 19.74 6.43
C PRO A 76 6.59 19.59 7.40
N GLY A 77 5.37 19.92 6.97
CA GLY A 77 4.15 19.83 7.74
C GLY A 77 3.49 18.45 7.75
N ARG A 78 4.10 17.44 7.09
CA ARG A 78 3.58 16.05 7.00
C ARG A 78 2.09 16.02 6.66
N ALA A 79 1.66 16.88 5.75
CA ALA A 79 0.27 17.09 5.35
C ALA A 79 -0.72 17.26 6.52
N GLY A 80 -0.31 17.90 7.63
CA GLY A 80 -1.14 18.14 8.82
C GLY A 80 -1.34 16.92 9.71
N MET A 81 -0.30 16.08 9.85
CA MET A 81 -0.26 14.97 10.79
C MET A 81 -0.35 15.50 12.24
N PRO A 82 -1.30 15.02 13.06
CA PRO A 82 -1.41 15.46 14.46
C PRO A 82 -0.21 15.02 15.31
N ASP A 83 0.20 15.85 16.27
CA ASP A 83 1.33 15.55 17.16
C ASP A 83 1.11 14.26 17.95
N GLY A 84 2.13 13.41 17.98
CA GLY A 84 2.10 12.12 18.68
C GLY A 84 1.14 11.09 18.08
N ALA A 85 0.57 11.35 16.91
CA ALA A 85 -0.25 10.36 16.21
C ALA A 85 0.62 9.32 15.49
N SER A 86 0.12 8.09 15.38
CA SER A 86 0.62 7.08 14.47
C SER A 86 -0.34 6.97 13.29
N CYS A 87 0.15 7.09 12.06
CA CYS A 87 -0.69 7.03 10.88
C CYS A 87 -0.45 5.75 10.07
N VAL A 88 -1.53 5.23 9.49
CA VAL A 88 -1.51 4.10 8.54
C VAL A 88 -2.12 4.54 7.21
N TYR A 89 -1.76 3.85 6.15
CA TYR A 89 -2.11 4.21 4.78
C TYR A 89 -2.78 3.05 4.07
N TYR A 90 -3.72 3.37 3.20
CA TYR A 90 -4.43 2.41 2.36
C TYR A 90 -4.52 2.94 0.94
N THR A 91 -4.51 2.04 -0.05
CA THR A 91 -4.83 2.37 -1.44
C THR A 91 -6.36 2.40 -1.63
N LEU A 92 -6.86 3.03 -2.70
CA LEU A 92 -8.27 2.93 -3.06
C LEU A 92 -8.50 1.81 -4.09
N LYS A 93 -9.53 0.99 -3.86
CA LYS A 93 -10.09 0.06 -4.86
C LYS A 93 -11.44 0.57 -5.39
N PRO A 94 -11.65 0.64 -6.71
CA PRO A 94 -10.66 0.49 -7.78
C PRO A 94 -9.65 1.66 -7.79
N ILE A 95 -8.45 1.42 -8.31
CA ILE A 95 -7.47 2.49 -8.54
C ILE A 95 -8.01 3.35 -9.68
N GLU A 96 -8.48 4.55 -9.36
CA GLU A 96 -8.94 5.53 -10.33
C GLU A 96 -7.77 6.40 -10.77
N ALA A 97 -7.60 6.61 -12.07
CA ALA A 97 -6.52 7.43 -12.62
C ALA A 97 -6.59 8.93 -12.23
N SER A 98 -7.67 9.37 -11.58
CA SER A 98 -7.93 10.76 -11.22
C SER A 98 -8.35 10.94 -9.76
N GLY A 99 -7.89 10.05 -8.86
CA GLY A 99 -8.22 10.08 -7.43
C GLY A 99 -7.01 10.32 -6.53
N PRO A 100 -7.23 10.52 -5.22
CA PRO A 100 -6.14 10.52 -4.26
C PRO A 100 -5.44 9.15 -4.25
N ASP A 101 -4.11 9.16 -4.33
CA ASP A 101 -3.29 7.95 -4.37
C ASP A 101 -3.38 7.13 -3.08
N LEU A 102 -3.53 7.82 -1.94
CA LEU A 102 -3.51 7.21 -0.62
C LEU A 102 -4.59 7.75 0.31
N TRP A 103 -5.03 6.92 1.23
CA TRP A 103 -5.93 7.29 2.32
C TRP A 103 -5.24 7.05 3.65
N ARG A 104 -4.99 8.15 4.36
CA ARG A 104 -4.33 8.18 5.66
C ARG A 104 -5.33 8.13 6.79
N PHE A 105 -5.09 7.28 7.78
CA PHE A 105 -5.78 7.25 9.07
C PHE A 105 -4.75 7.47 10.17
N CYS A 106 -4.94 8.49 11.00
CA CYS A 106 -4.05 8.81 12.10
C CYS A 106 -4.72 8.54 13.44
N PHE A 107 -4.02 7.81 14.30
CA PHE A 107 -4.48 7.42 15.62
C PHE A 107 -3.64 8.10 16.70
N ALA A 108 -4.27 8.65 17.71
CA ALA A 108 -3.61 9.17 18.90
C ALA A 108 -4.39 8.72 20.14
N GLY A 109 -3.69 8.26 21.18
CA GLY A 109 -4.32 7.71 22.37
C GLY A 109 -5.23 6.50 22.09
N GLY A 110 -4.94 5.73 21.04
CA GLY A 110 -5.74 4.56 20.62
C GLY A 110 -7.07 4.89 19.94
N LEU A 111 -7.29 6.14 19.54
CA LEU A 111 -8.49 6.59 18.84
C LEU A 111 -8.13 7.20 17.48
N LEU A 112 -9.00 7.03 16.49
CA LEU A 112 -8.90 7.68 15.19
C LEU A 112 -9.09 9.19 15.37
N VAL A 113 -8.04 9.99 15.20
CA VAL A 113 -8.12 11.45 15.36
C VAL A 113 -8.26 12.18 14.04
N GLN A 114 -7.75 11.61 12.95
CA GLN A 114 -7.81 12.21 11.64
C GLN A 114 -7.87 11.15 10.55
N LYS A 115 -8.63 11.44 9.50
CA LYS A 115 -8.58 10.70 8.24
C LYS A 115 -8.44 11.67 7.08
N LYS A 116 -7.59 11.38 6.10
CA LYS A 116 -7.29 12.30 5.00
C LYS A 116 -6.98 11.54 3.72
N ALA A 117 -7.48 12.05 2.60
CA ALA A 117 -7.05 11.65 1.26
C ALA A 117 -5.75 12.40 0.92
N LEU A 118 -4.72 11.67 0.51
CA LEU A 118 -3.42 12.20 0.10
C LEU A 118 -3.19 11.88 -1.39
N THR A 119 -2.65 12.86 -2.08
CA THR A 119 -2.09 12.71 -3.43
C THR A 119 -0.58 12.70 -3.26
N LEU A 120 0.08 11.72 -3.84
CA LEU A 120 1.53 11.60 -3.79
C LEU A 120 2.16 12.67 -4.69
N PRO A 121 3.29 13.27 -4.29
CA PRO A 121 4.04 14.16 -5.16
C PRO A 121 4.55 13.39 -6.40
N GLU A 122 4.60 14.07 -7.56
CA GLU A 122 5.14 13.52 -8.83
C GLU A 122 6.66 13.36 -8.81
#